data_AF-A0A453MVC3-F1
#
_entry.id   AF-A0A453MVC3-F1
#
_cell.length_a   1.000
_cell.length_b   1.000
_cell.length_c   1.000
_cell.angle_alpha   90.00
_cell.angle_beta   90.00
_cell.angle_gamma   90.00
#
_symmetry.space_group_name_H-M   'P 1'
#
loop_
_entity.id
_entity.type
_entity.pdbx_description
1 polymer ?
#
loop_
_entity_poly.entity_id
_entity_poly.type
_entity_poly.pdbx_seq_one_letter_code
_entity_poly.pdbx_strand_id
1 'polypeptide(L)'
;SGRSFVGMGLWRGAGLVASGSESNHVFVYDLRWGKPVWVHPFDVASDSSSDAEGFVSAVTWLQGDADGGGALVAGRSDGVLKMFTCQPRRGDDHQVDDL
;
A
#
# COMPACT_ATOMS: atom_id res chain seq x y z
N SER A 1 -4.97 -20.21 6.21
CA SER A 1 -5.75 -19.03 6.65
C SER A 1 -4.76 -17.91 6.92
N GLY A 2 -4.91 -16.70 6.36
CA GLY A 2 -3.84 -15.69 6.42
C GLY A 2 -4.23 -14.28 5.97
N ARG A 3 -5.52 -13.95 6.02
CA ARG A 3 -6.05 -12.62 5.68
C ARG A 3 -6.87 -12.04 6.84
N SER A 4 -6.36 -12.18 8.07
CA SER A 4 -6.88 -11.35 9.16
C SER A 4 -6.38 -9.93 8.86
N PHE A 5 -7.30 -9.04 8.50
CA PHE A 5 -6.99 -7.66 8.17
C PHE A 5 -7.04 -6.81 9.43
N VAL A 6 -6.02 -6.01 9.63
CA VAL A 6 -5.86 -5.13 10.80
C VAL A 6 -5.34 -3.78 10.34
N GLY A 7 -6.04 -2.72 10.76
CA GLY A 7 -5.84 -1.37 10.24
C GLY A 7 -6.34 -1.23 8.79
N MET A 8 -7.23 -0.29 8.53
CA MET A 8 -7.74 0.00 7.18
C MET A 8 -7.63 1.48 6.85
N GLY A 9 -7.27 1.79 5.62
CA GLY A 9 -7.17 3.15 5.10
C GLY A 9 -7.83 3.27 3.72
N LEU A 10 -8.60 4.33 3.50
CA LEU A 10 -9.26 4.61 2.23
C LEU A 10 -8.64 5.82 1.53
N TRP A 11 -8.38 5.71 0.24
CA TRP A 11 -8.15 6.84 -0.66
C TRP A 11 -9.38 6.97 -1.55
N ARG A 12 -10.30 7.86 -1.16
CA ARG A 12 -11.60 8.01 -1.83
C ARG A 12 -11.46 8.50 -3.26
N GLY A 13 -10.59 9.49 -3.50
CA GLY A 13 -10.36 10.05 -4.83
C GLY A 13 -9.85 9.02 -5.85
N ALA A 14 -9.04 8.05 -5.40
CA ALA A 14 -8.50 6.99 -6.26
C ALA A 14 -9.32 5.68 -6.22
N GLY A 15 -10.35 5.57 -5.37
CA GLY A 15 -11.11 4.34 -5.19
C GLY A 15 -10.28 3.18 -4.62
N LEU A 16 -9.28 3.47 -3.78
CA LEU A 16 -8.38 2.45 -3.21
C LEU A 16 -8.64 2.21 -1.72
N VAL A 17 -8.47 0.96 -1.30
CA VAL A 17 -8.45 0.53 0.10
C VAL A 17 -7.12 -0.13 0.39
N ALA A 18 -6.45 0.27 1.47
CA ALA A 18 -5.30 -0.43 2.00
C ALA A 18 -5.67 -1.14 3.31
N SER A 19 -5.04 -2.28 3.55
CA SER A 19 -5.06 -2.96 4.85
C SER A 19 -3.70 -3.52 5.21
N GLY A 20 -3.40 -3.50 6.51
CA GLY A 20 -2.37 -4.34 7.08
C GLY A 20 -2.91 -5.75 7.37
N SER A 21 -2.03 -6.70 7.64
CA SER A 21 -2.40 -8.07 7.97
C SER A 21 -1.46 -8.72 8.98
N GLU A 22 -2.02 -9.65 9.75
CA GLU A 22 -1.30 -10.62 10.59
C GLU A 22 -0.26 -11.45 9.82
N SER A 23 -0.41 -11.56 8.50
CA SER A 23 0.62 -12.19 7.65
C SER A 23 1.86 -11.31 7.41
N ASN A 24 1.98 -10.16 8.09
CA ASN A 24 3.03 -9.16 7.89
C ASN A 24 3.06 -8.59 6.46
N HIS A 25 1.89 -8.46 5.83
CA HIS A 25 1.73 -7.90 4.50
C HIS A 25 0.86 -6.65 4.51
N VAL A 26 1.10 -5.78 3.53
CA VAL A 26 0.20 -4.70 3.14
C VAL A 26 -0.55 -5.15 1.88
N PHE A 27 -1.86 -4.99 1.90
CA PHE A 27 -2.72 -5.23 0.74
C PHE A 27 -3.32 -3.92 0.28
N VAL A 28 -3.35 -3.71 -1.03
CA VAL A 28 -4.13 -2.64 -1.65
C VAL A 28 -5.15 -3.26 -2.58
N TYR A 29 -6.38 -2.83 -2.43
CA TYR A 29 -7.52 -3.19 -3.25
C TYR A 29 -7.99 -1.96 -4.00
N ASP A 30 -8.36 -2.19 -5.25
CA ASP A 30 -9.17 -1.25 -5.98
C ASP A 30 -10.63 -1.66 -5.84
N LEU A 31 -11.50 -0.72 -5.45
CA LEU A 31 -12.91 -0.99 -5.18
C LEU A 31 -13.69 -1.54 -6.38
N ARG A 32 -13.16 -1.39 -7.60
CA ARG A 32 -13.75 -1.93 -8.83
C ARG A 32 -13.53 -3.43 -8.98
N TRP A 33 -12.55 -4.02 -8.28
CA TRP A 33 -12.10 -5.38 -8.50
C TRP A 33 -12.14 -6.23 -7.22
N GLY A 34 -12.43 -7.53 -7.36
CA GLY A 34 -12.58 -8.45 -6.22
C GLY A 34 -11.29 -9.06 -5.66
N LYS A 35 -10.12 -8.64 -6.14
CA LYS A 35 -8.79 -9.16 -5.75
C LYS A 35 -7.83 -7.99 -5.47
N PRO A 36 -6.81 -8.18 -4.61
CA PRO A 36 -5.86 -7.11 -4.36
C PRO A 36 -5.10 -6.77 -5.66
N VAL A 37 -4.88 -5.47 -5.86
CA VAL A 37 -4.12 -4.93 -7.00
C VAL A 37 -2.64 -4.85 -6.74
N TRP A 38 -2.30 -4.83 -5.47
CA TRP A 38 -0.94 -4.81 -4.99
C TRP A 38 -0.88 -5.47 -3.62
N VAL A 39 0.16 -6.28 -3.42
CA VAL A 39 0.45 -6.98 -2.17
C VAL A 39 1.93 -6.84 -1.92
N HIS A 40 2.32 -6.46 -0.71
CA HIS A 40 3.72 -6.23 -0.39
C HIS A 40 4.09 -6.75 0.99
N PRO A 41 5.17 -7.54 1.11
CA PRO A 41 5.67 -8.00 2.41
C PRO A 41 6.29 -6.83 3.18
N PHE A 42 6.10 -6.80 4.50
CA PHE A 42 6.71 -5.79 5.37
C PHE A 42 8.01 -6.35 5.98
N ASP A 43 9.00 -6.57 5.12
CA ASP A 43 10.31 -7.12 5.54
C ASP A 43 11.10 -6.11 6.38
N VAL A 44 11.81 -6.56 7.41
CA VAL A 44 12.90 -5.77 8.00
C VAL A 44 14.22 -6.23 7.42
N ALA A 45 15.09 -5.28 7.08
CA ALA A 45 16.50 -5.58 6.85
C ALA A 45 17.05 -6.16 8.17
N SER A 46 17.32 -7.46 8.16
CA SER A 46 17.63 -8.26 9.34
C SER A 46 19.10 -8.11 9.74
N ASP A 47 19.37 -7.40 10.83
CA ASP A 47 20.62 -7.56 11.59
C ASP A 47 20.37 -8.13 13.01
N SER A 48 19.13 -8.41 13.39
CA SER A 48 18.82 -8.96 14.73
C SER A 48 17.52 -9.76 14.75
N SER A 49 17.66 -11.04 15.12
CA SER A 49 16.64 -12.02 15.49
C SER A 49 15.43 -12.17 14.55
N SER A 50 15.52 -13.20 13.73
CA SER A 50 14.56 -13.81 12.82
C SER A 50 13.17 -14.17 13.37
N ASP A 51 12.77 -13.76 14.59
CA ASP A 51 11.65 -14.42 15.30
C ASP A 51 10.68 -13.49 16.02
N ALA A 52 10.78 -12.17 15.84
CA ALA A 52 9.69 -11.29 16.28
C ALA A 52 8.53 -11.40 15.27
N GLU A 53 7.58 -12.30 15.54
CA GLU A 53 6.32 -12.43 14.82
C GLU A 53 5.56 -11.09 14.87
N GLY A 54 5.72 -10.29 13.82
CA GLY A 54 5.18 -8.94 13.70
C GLY A 54 4.09 -8.89 12.63
N PHE A 55 3.17 -7.94 12.78
CA PHE A 55 2.11 -7.71 11.79
C PHE A 55 1.95 -6.23 11.49
N VAL A 56 1.47 -5.92 10.28
CA VAL A 56 1.18 -4.53 9.90
C VAL A 56 -0.10 -4.11 10.60
N SER A 57 -0.01 -3.33 11.66
CA SER A 57 -1.12 -2.99 12.57
C SER A 57 -1.93 -1.76 12.14
N ALA A 58 -1.30 -0.83 11.42
CA ALA A 58 -1.91 0.44 11.04
C ALA A 58 -1.51 0.82 9.61
N VAL A 59 -2.46 1.42 8.88
CA VAL A 59 -2.22 1.99 7.55
C VAL A 59 -2.97 3.30 7.40
N THR A 60 -2.41 4.24 6.63
CA THR A 60 -3.10 5.48 6.27
C THR A 60 -2.64 6.00 4.91
N TRP A 61 -3.57 6.63 4.18
CA TRP A 61 -3.27 7.29 2.92
C TRP A 61 -3.00 8.77 3.13
N LEU A 62 -1.85 9.21 2.64
CA LEU A 62 -1.52 10.60 2.38
C LEU A 62 -1.98 10.91 0.95
N GLN A 63 -3.12 11.58 0.85
CA GLN A 63 -3.75 11.87 -0.43
C GLN A 63 -3.16 13.17 -0.98
N GLY A 64 -2.63 13.13 -2.21
CA GLY A 64 -2.20 14.33 -2.94
C GLY A 64 -3.40 15.12 -3.47
N ASP A 65 -3.14 16.30 -4.01
CA ASP A 65 -4.14 17.12 -4.71
C ASP A 65 -4.66 16.40 -5.98
N ALA A 66 -5.71 16.94 -6.59
CA ALA A 66 -6.53 16.31 -7.63
C ALA A 66 -5.76 15.66 -8.81
N ASP A 67 -4.55 16.12 -9.12
CA ASP A 67 -3.70 15.63 -10.22
C ASP A 67 -2.46 14.84 -9.74
N GLY A 68 -2.30 14.69 -8.43
CA GLY A 68 -1.09 14.20 -7.78
C GLY A 68 -1.19 12.75 -7.32
N GLY A 69 -0.07 12.03 -7.39
CA GLY A 69 0.10 10.78 -6.68
C GLY A 69 -0.16 10.92 -5.18
N GLY A 70 -0.34 9.79 -4.52
CA GLY A 70 -0.52 9.69 -3.09
C GLY A 70 0.62 8.91 -2.45
N ALA A 71 0.57 8.73 -1.14
CA ALA A 71 1.42 7.79 -0.46
C ALA A 71 0.63 6.96 0.56
N LEU A 72 1.06 5.73 0.75
CA LEU A 72 0.57 4.82 1.77
C LEU A 72 1.63 4.73 2.86
N VAL A 73 1.26 5.07 4.09
CA VAL A 73 2.08 4.80 5.27
C VAL A 73 1.55 3.56 5.96
N ALA A 74 2.42 2.61 6.27
CA ALA A 74 2.09 1.39 7.00
C ALA A 74 3.01 1.23 8.22
N GLY A 75 2.44 0.85 9.35
CA GLY A 75 3.14 0.67 10.61
C GLY A 75 2.99 -0.75 11.14
N ARG A 76 4.13 -1.37 11.45
CA ARG A 76 4.21 -2.71 12.03
C ARG A 76 4.12 -2.65 13.55
N SER A 77 3.70 -3.76 14.16
CA SER A 77 3.49 -3.91 15.61
C SER A 77 4.74 -3.68 16.47
N ASP A 78 5.93 -3.68 15.87
CA ASP A 78 7.22 -3.40 16.53
C ASP A 78 7.68 -1.94 16.36
N GLY A 79 6.83 -1.07 15.80
CA GLY A 79 7.10 0.36 15.64
C GLY A 79 7.80 0.76 14.34
N VAL A 80 8.13 -0.18 13.46
CA VAL A 80 8.70 0.15 12.14
C VAL A 80 7.63 0.76 11.23
N LEU A 81 7.95 1.89 10.60
CA LEU A 81 7.12 2.55 9.60
C LEU A 81 7.73 2.42 8.20
N LYS A 82 6.89 2.20 7.18
CA LYS A 82 7.26 2.31 5.77
C LYS A 82 6.27 3.21 5.03
N MET A 83 6.79 3.97 4.07
CA MET A 83 6.01 4.80 3.16
C MET A 83 6.18 4.27 1.74
N PHE A 84 5.06 4.13 1.02
CA PHE A 84 5.01 3.71 -0.37
C PHE A 84 4.37 4.82 -1.20
N THR A 85 5.03 5.25 -2.28
CA THR A 85 4.46 6.25 -3.18
C THR A 85 3.58 5.59 -4.23
N CYS A 86 2.39 6.14 -4.46
CA CYS A 86 1.47 5.74 -5.51
C CYS A 86 1.39 6.85 -6.56
N GLN A 87 1.79 6.55 -7.78
CA GLN A 87 1.70 7.48 -8.89
C GLN A 87 0.53 7.08 -9.82
N PRO A 88 -0.27 8.04 -10.31
CA PRO A 88 -1.21 7.74 -11.38
C PRO A 88 -0.41 7.22 -12.57
N ARG A 89 -0.91 6.17 -13.23
CA ARG A 89 -0.38 5.83 -14.56
C ARG A 89 -0.75 6.99 -15.48
N ARG A 90 0.22 7.85 -15.82
CA ARG A 90 0.07 8.69 -17.01
C ARG A 90 -0.15 7.74 -18.17
N GLY A 91 -1.25 7.92 -18.89
CA GLY A 91 -1.45 7.21 -20.16
C GLY A 91 -0.22 7.48 -21.01
N ASP A 92 0.27 6.47 -21.72
CA ASP A 92 1.35 6.65 -22.68
C ASP A 92 0.95 7.84 -23.57
N ASP A 93 1.70 8.95 -23.46
CA ASP A 93 1.59 10.08 -24.37
C ASP A 93 1.81 9.48 -25.75
N HIS A 94 0.70 9.29 -26.49
CA HIS A 94 0.77 9.03 -27.91
C HIS A 94 1.34 10.30 -28.49
N GLN A 95 2.67 10.32 -28.63
CA GLN A 95 3.37 11.23 -29.49
C GLN A 95 2.85 10.91 -30.89
N VAL A 96 1.79 11.61 -31.28
CA VAL A 96 1.47 11.82 -32.68
C VAL A 96 2.64 12.63 -33.21
N ASP A 97 3.60 11.92 -33.79
CA ASP A 97 4.61 12.54 -34.64
C ASP A 97 3.86 13.10 -35.86
N ASP A 98 3.40 14.34 -35.74
CA ASP A 98 3.15 15.18 -36.90
C ASP A 98 4.51 15.45 -37.56
N LEU A 99 4.78 14.74 -38.66
CA LEU A 99 5.28 15.20 -39.97
C LEU A 99 5.82 14.05 -40.82
#